data_AF-A0A7X1ZM41-F1
#
_entry.id   AF-A0A7X1ZM41-F1
#
_cell.length_a   1.000
_cell.length_b   1.000
_cell.length_c   1.000
_cell.angle_alpha   90.00
_cell.angle_beta   90.00
_cell.angle_gamma   90.00
#
_symmetry.space_group_name_H-M   'P 1'
#
loop_
_entity.id
_entity.type
_entity.pdbx_description
1 polymer ?
#
loop_
_entity_poly.entity_id
_entity_poly.type
_entity_poly.pdbx_seq_one_letter_code
_entity_poly.pdbx_strand_id
1 'polypeptide(L)' 'MKKTPTNKYSEIVEQCKQALTVIILSADIIRTRETLSPEGKKCLEEIRSQAWRINRELKKGDHYGLL' A
#
# COMPACT_ATOMS: atom_id res chain seq x y z
N MET A 1 -30.00 3.80 -19.57
CA MET A 1 -29.07 3.74 -18.42
C MET A 1 -27.72 4.30 -18.85
N LYS A 2 -27.32 5.47 -18.32
CA LYS A 2 -25.99 6.03 -18.59
C LYS A 2 -24.96 5.14 -17.90
N LYS A 3 -24.12 4.42 -18.67
CA LYS A 3 -22.96 3.71 -18.12
C LYS A 3 -22.01 4.77 -17.57
N THR A 4 -21.84 4.80 -16.25
CA THR A 4 -20.80 5.57 -15.57
C THR A 4 -19.46 5.22 -16.21
N PRO A 5 -18.57 6.18 -16.52
CA PRO A 5 -17.28 5.85 -17.11
C PRO A 5 -16.51 5.00 -16.11
N THR A 6 -16.24 3.74 -16.44
CA THR A 6 -15.34 2.90 -15.66
C THR A 6 -13.97 3.58 -15.68
N ASN A 7 -13.55 4.11 -14.53
CA ASN A 7 -12.40 4.98 -14.42
C ASN A 7 -11.16 4.25 -14.93
N LYS A 8 -10.46 4.83 -15.92
CA LYS A 8 -9.33 4.20 -16.63
C LYS A 8 -8.16 3.83 -15.70
N TYR A 9 -8.17 4.37 -14.48
CA TYR A 9 -7.16 4.17 -13.45
C TYR A 9 -7.55 3.16 -12.38
N SER A 10 -8.79 2.66 -12.37
CA SER A 10 -9.30 1.74 -11.35
C SER A 10 -8.48 0.45 -11.24
N GLU A 11 -8.11 -0.14 -12.39
CA GLU A 11 -7.28 -1.35 -12.43
C GLU A 11 -5.86 -1.11 -11.89
N ILE A 12 -5.25 0.02 -12.24
CA ILE A 12 -3.92 0.40 -11.74
C ILE A 12 -3.96 0.61 -10.23
N VAL A 13 -5.00 1.27 -9.73
CA VAL A 13 -5.20 1.51 -8.29
C VAL A 13 -5.35 0.19 -7.53
N GLU A 14 -6.08 -0.76 -8.09
CA GLU A 14 -6.23 -2.10 -7.50
C GLU A 14 -4.91 -2.87 -7.48
N GLN A 15 -4.14 -2.82 -8.57
CA GLN A 15 -2.78 -3.38 -8.62
C GLN A 15 -1.85 -2.74 -7.57
N CYS A 16 -1.93 -1.42 -7.37
CA CYS A 16 -1.18 -0.73 -6.32
C CYS A 16 -1.59 -1.18 -4.91
N LYS A 17 -2.90 -1.34 -4.64
CA LYS A 17 -3.40 -1.85 -3.35
C LYS A 17 -2.87 -3.26 -3.07
N GLN A 18 -2.86 -4.13 -4.08
CA GLN A 18 -2.32 -5.49 -3.98
C GLN A 18 -0.81 -5.47 -3.69
N ALA A 19 -0.02 -4.70 -4.44
CA ALA A 19 1.42 -4.59 -4.24
C ALA A 19 1.76 -4.06 -2.83
N LEU A 20 1.04 -3.04 -2.35
CA LEU A 20 1.21 -2.51 -0.99
C LEU A 20 0.90 -3.54 0.08
N THR A 21 -0.11 -4.37 -0.12
CA THR A 21 -0.46 -5.46 0.79
C THR A 21 0.70 -6.46 0.92
N VAL A 22 1.30 -6.85 -0.21
CA VAL A 22 2.47 -7.75 -0.22
C VAL A 22 3.66 -7.13 0.50
N ILE A 23 3.94 -5.85 0.28
CA ILE A 23 5.04 -5.13 0.93
C ILE A 23 4.84 -5.10 2.45
N ILE A 24 3.63 -4.76 2.91
CA ILE A 24 3.31 -4.69 4.35
C ILE A 24 3.48 -6.05 5.01
N LEU A 25 2.91 -7.11 4.41
CA LEU A 25 3.02 -8.47 4.93
C LEU A 25 4.47 -8.96 4.95
N SER A 26 5.24 -8.70 3.90
CA SER A 26 6.66 -9.07 3.84
C SER A 26 7.46 -8.35 4.93
N ALA A 27 7.18 -7.06 5.14
CA ALA A 27 7.83 -6.29 6.20
C ALA A 27 7.51 -6.86 7.60
N ASP A 28 6.26 -7.24 7.85
CA ASP A 28 5.87 -7.85 9.12
C ASP A 28 6.49 -9.25 9.34
N ILE A 29 6.66 -10.04 8.27
CA ILE A 29 7.38 -11.33 8.35
C ILE A 29 8.85 -11.10 8.74
N ILE A 30 9.55 -10.18 8.08
CA ILE A 30 10.95 -9.87 8.38
C ILE A 30 11.07 -9.39 9.84
N ARG A 31 10.18 -8.48 10.26
CA ARG A 31 10.14 -7.95 11.64
C ARG A 31 9.98 -9.04 12.70
N THR A 32 9.21 -10.10 12.40
CA THR A 32 8.88 -11.15 13.36
C THR A 32 9.84 -12.32 13.35
N ARG A 33 10.49 -12.60 12.22
CA ARG A 33 11.31 -13.80 12.03
C ARG A 33 12.81 -13.55 12.01
N GLU A 34 13.25 -12.32 11.72
CA GLU A 34 14.67 -12.02 11.55
C GLU A 34 15.24 -11.17 12.67
N THR A 35 16.51 -11.41 13.00
CA THR A 35 17.27 -10.52 13.88
C THR A 35 17.92 -9.44 13.02
N LEU A 36 17.35 -8.24 13.07
CA LEU A 36 17.81 -7.09 12.32
C LEU A 36 18.80 -6.24 13.13
N SER A 37 19.77 -5.64 12.45
CA SER A 37 20.56 -4.55 13.02
C SER A 37 19.67 -3.35 13.36
N PRO A 38 20.13 -2.40 14.20
CA PRO A 38 19.40 -1.17 14.47
C PRO A 38 19.00 -0.41 13.19
N GLU A 39 19.88 -0.35 12.21
CA GLU A 39 19.64 0.27 10.89
C GLU A 39 18.60 -0.52 10.10
N GLY A 40 18.67 -1.85 10.12
CA GLY A 40 17.68 -2.72 9.50
C GLY A 40 16.27 -2.53 10.08
N LYS A 41 16.16 -2.42 11.41
CA LYS A 41 14.88 -2.12 12.08
C LYS A 41 14.33 -0.75 11.67
N LYS A 42 15.19 0.26 11.62
CA LYS A 42 14.80 1.62 11.20
C LYS A 42 14.30 1.64 9.76
N CYS A 43 15.04 1.01 8.85
CA CYS A 43 14.65 0.87 7.44
C CYS A 43 13.30 0.17 7.30
N LEU A 44 13.08 -0.92 8.06
CA LEU A 44 11.84 -1.67 8.02
C LEU A 44 10.62 -0.88 8.52
N GLU A 45 10.79 -0.10 9.59
CA GLU A 45 9.73 0.81 10.07
C GLU A 45 9.43 1.94 9.06
N GLU A 46 10.45 2.47 8.38
CA GLU A 46 10.27 3.45 7.31
C GLU A 46 9.46 2.87 6.14
N ILE A 47 9.79 1.66 5.67
CA ILE A 47 9.03 0.95 4.62
C ILE A 47 7.58 0.77 5.04
N ARG A 48 7.34 0.30 6.28
CA ARG A 48 6.00 0.07 6.81
C ARG A 48 5.18 1.37 6.89
N SER A 49 5.79 2.44 7.39
CA SER A 49 5.18 3.77 7.47
C SER A 49 4.77 4.32 6.09
N GLN A 50 5.68 4.23 5.10
CA GLN A 50 5.39 4.70 3.75
C GLN A 50 4.29 3.87 3.07
N ALA A 51 4.33 2.54 3.21
CA ALA A 51 3.31 1.67 2.63
C ALA A 51 1.91 1.96 3.20
N TRP A 52 1.81 2.19 4.52
CA TRP A 52 0.56 2.62 5.15
C TRP A 52 0.09 3.99 4.67
N ARG A 53 1.00 4.95 4.49
CA ARG A 53 0.68 6.28 3.98
C ARG A 53 0.10 6.21 2.57
N ILE A 54 0.73 5.46 1.67
CA ILE A 54 0.25 5.28 0.29
C ILE A 54 -1.12 4.59 0.29
N ASN A 55 -1.29 3.52 1.07
CA ASN A 55 -2.58 2.81 1.17
C ASN A 55 -3.71 3.74 1.65
N ARG A 56 -3.43 4.61 2.63
CA ARG A 56 -4.39 5.61 3.11
C ARG A 56 -4.78 6.61 2.03
N GLU A 57 -3.82 7.14 1.27
CA GLU A 57 -4.11 8.10 0.20
C GLU A 57 -4.87 7.46 -0.96
N LEU A 58 -4.56 6.21 -1.33
CA LEU A 58 -5.35 5.46 -2.33
C LEU A 58 -6.79 5.27 -1.88
N LYS A 59 -7.03 4.90 -0.61
CA LYS A 59 -8.39 4.75 -0.05
C LYS A 59 -9.16 6.08 -0.03
N LYS A 60 -8.49 7.20 0.24
CA LYS A 60 -9.11 8.53 0.17
C LYS A 60 -9.48 8.87 -1.28
N GLY A 61 -8.59 8.65 -2.24
CA GLY A 61 -8.85 8.91 -3.65
C GLY A 61 -10.06 8.15 -4.18
N ASP A 62 -10.18 6.88 -3.77
CA ASP A 62 -11.33 5.99 -4.05
C ASP A 62 -12.63 6.55 -3.42
N HIS A 63 -12.59 6.95 -2.14
CA HIS A 63 -13.74 7.53 -1.44
C HIS A 63 -14.25 8.84 -2.08
N TYR A 64 -13.35 9.68 -2.61
CA TYR A 64 -13.70 10.93 -3.27
C TYR A 64 -14.06 10.77 -4.77
N GLY A 65 -14.06 9.55 -5.31
CA GLY A 65 -14.34 9.29 -6.73
C GLY A 65 -13.29 9.89 -7.68
N LEU A 66 -12.08 10.15 -7.18
CA LEU A 66 -10.94 10.63 -7.96
C LEU A 66 -10.19 9.47 -8.62
N LEU A 67 -10.40 8.25 -8.13
CA LEU A 67 -9.84 6.96 -8.56
C LEU A 67 -10.99 5.96 -8.71
#